data_AF-A0A2E0RS17-F1
#
_entry.id   AF-A0A2E0RS17-F1
#
_cell.length_a   1.000
_cell.length_b   1.000
_cell.length_c   1.000
_cell.angle_alpha   90.00
_cell.angle_beta   90.00
_cell.angle_gamma   90.00
#
_symmetry.space_group_name_H-M   'P 1'
#
loop_
_entity.id
_entity.type
_entity.pdbx_description
1 polymer ?
#
loop_
_entity_poly.entity_id
_entity_poly.type
_entity_poly.pdbx_seq_one_letter_code
_entity_poly.pdbx_strand_id
1 'polypeptide(L)'
;MIVRSAAIACTLPRPWVVTTLVAMHRLVSGRPVKCPSQASTTRPDIGAVTRHASRPARIAATLVTTLIVAACSAGDGRTLPPARDPLPTPSTSTSTSVATSLPGPALRLDASWATDGRLPSRYGCPTEVATPALSWTGVPESTVELAVVFSTGGIVDHVLVGIEPTASGLTEDSLPSGAFWWPPSEVDAVWPGLCAADGNIDGSVDHQFTVYALNQQLEAADDTAVTDLVGLLALTAVGQATVTGRLDVPATT
;
A
#
# COMPACT_ATOMS: atom_id res chain seq x y z
N MET A 1 -6.00 22.79 37.07
CA MET A 1 -7.28 22.37 36.46
C MET A 1 -7.08 20.91 36.06
N ILE A 2 -7.65 19.98 36.83
CA ILE A 2 -7.34 18.54 36.79
C ILE A 2 -8.50 17.84 36.09
N VAL A 3 -8.26 17.26 34.91
CA VAL A 3 -9.26 16.45 34.20
C VAL A 3 -9.04 15.00 34.60
N ARG A 4 -10.02 14.43 35.31
CA ARG A 4 -10.03 13.02 35.74
C ARG A 4 -10.65 12.17 34.64
N SER A 5 -9.88 11.20 34.14
CA SER A 5 -10.33 10.10 33.30
C SER A 5 -11.27 9.18 34.06
N ALA A 6 -12.42 8.85 33.46
CA ALA A 6 -13.32 7.81 33.94
C ALA A 6 -12.99 6.49 33.21
N ALA A 7 -12.46 5.52 33.95
CA ALA A 7 -12.29 4.15 33.48
C ALA A 7 -13.59 3.38 33.72
N ILE A 8 -14.15 2.79 32.65
CA ILE A 8 -15.28 1.86 32.74
C ILE A 8 -14.70 0.47 32.98
N ALA A 9 -14.91 -0.05 34.18
CA ALA A 9 -14.53 -1.40 34.58
C ALA A 9 -15.58 -2.40 34.08
N CYS A 10 -15.22 -3.25 33.12
CA CYS A 10 -16.00 -4.44 32.77
C CYS A 10 -15.71 -5.56 33.78
N THR A 11 -16.63 -5.76 34.72
CA THR A 11 -16.69 -6.93 35.61
C THR A 11 -17.11 -8.18 34.84
N LEU A 12 -16.21 -9.17 34.74
CA LEU A 12 -16.52 -10.55 34.32
C LEU A 12 -17.06 -11.36 35.51
N PRO A 13 -18.12 -12.17 35.36
CA PRO A 13 -18.47 -13.18 36.35
C PRO A 13 -17.66 -14.47 36.18
N ARG A 14 -17.29 -15.01 37.33
CA ARG A 14 -16.51 -16.23 37.59
C ARG A 14 -17.26 -17.54 37.28
N PRO A 15 -16.54 -18.69 37.18
CA PRO A 15 -17.02 -19.93 36.59
C PRO A 15 -17.75 -20.84 37.58
N TRP A 16 -18.61 -21.71 37.05
CA TRP A 16 -19.10 -22.90 37.73
C TRP A 16 -18.50 -24.15 37.10
N VAL A 17 -17.87 -24.95 37.94
CA VAL A 17 -17.43 -26.34 37.68
C VAL A 17 -18.51 -27.28 38.23
N VAL A 18 -18.50 -28.53 37.77
CA VAL A 18 -19.17 -29.78 38.26
C VAL A 18 -20.36 -30.19 37.37
N THR A 19 -20.59 -31.42 36.89
CA THR A 19 -19.91 -32.74 36.80
C THR A 19 -20.89 -33.67 36.04
N THR A 20 -20.38 -34.47 35.08
CA THR A 20 -20.80 -35.80 34.58
C THR A 20 -22.26 -36.15 34.13
N LEU A 21 -22.31 -36.91 33.01
CA LEU A 21 -23.01 -38.20 32.79
C LEU A 21 -24.17 -38.24 31.73
N VAL A 22 -23.89 -38.96 30.63
CA VAL A 22 -24.70 -39.99 29.93
C VAL A 22 -26.12 -39.69 29.39
N ALA A 23 -26.21 -39.80 28.06
CA ALA A 23 -27.23 -40.41 27.20
C ALA A 23 -28.68 -39.88 27.05
N MET A 24 -29.16 -40.14 25.83
CA MET A 24 -30.54 -40.22 25.32
C MET A 24 -31.20 -38.95 24.76
N HIS A 25 -31.30 -38.98 23.42
CA HIS A 25 -32.51 -38.76 22.63
C HIS A 25 -33.65 -37.96 23.27
N ARG A 26 -33.92 -36.77 22.73
CA ARG A 26 -35.28 -36.33 22.37
C ARG A 26 -35.24 -35.08 21.50
N LEU A 27 -35.97 -35.16 20.40
CA LEU A 27 -36.44 -34.05 19.57
C LEU A 27 -37.10 -32.97 20.46
N VAL A 28 -36.66 -31.72 20.32
CA VAL A 28 -37.44 -30.54 20.72
C VAL A 28 -37.36 -29.53 19.59
N SER A 29 -38.49 -29.40 18.91
CA SER A 29 -38.87 -28.30 18.04
C SER A 29 -39.33 -27.10 18.87
N GLY A 30 -39.04 -25.90 18.37
CA GLY A 30 -39.53 -24.61 18.87
C GLY A 30 -38.41 -23.77 19.50
N ARG A 31 -38.22 -22.50 19.15
CA ARG A 31 -39.10 -21.47 18.59
C ARG A 31 -38.25 -20.43 17.84
N PRO A 32 -38.79 -19.72 16.84
CA PRO A 32 -38.08 -18.60 16.22
C PRO A 32 -37.88 -17.48 17.24
N VAL A 33 -36.61 -17.11 17.49
CA VAL A 33 -36.26 -15.90 18.24
C VAL A 33 -36.62 -14.71 17.36
N LYS A 34 -37.77 -14.11 17.64
CA LYS A 34 -38.25 -12.88 17.03
C LYS A 34 -37.41 -11.73 17.58
N CYS A 35 -36.42 -11.26 16.82
CA CYS A 35 -35.72 -10.02 17.15
C CYS A 35 -36.75 -8.89 17.26
N PRO A 36 -36.71 -8.09 18.34
CA PRO A 36 -37.56 -6.92 18.44
C PRO A 36 -37.18 -5.93 17.35
N SER A 37 -38.16 -5.65 16.48
CA SER A 37 -38.20 -4.49 15.60
C SER A 37 -37.87 -3.24 16.44
N GLN A 38 -36.69 -2.66 16.19
CA GLN A 38 -36.39 -1.36 16.74
C GLN A 38 -37.28 -0.34 16.05
N ALA A 39 -38.27 0.11 16.80
CA ALA A 39 -39.14 1.21 16.45
C ALA A 39 -38.30 2.48 16.23
N SER A 40 -38.47 3.04 15.04
CA SER A 40 -38.01 4.37 14.65
C SER A 40 -38.45 5.38 15.70
N THR A 41 -37.51 5.78 16.56
CA THR A 41 -37.75 6.83 17.54
C THR A 41 -37.51 8.17 16.87
N THR A 42 -38.63 8.76 16.47
CA THR A 42 -38.97 10.19 16.52
C THR A 42 -37.80 11.17 16.57
N ARG A 43 -37.56 11.79 15.41
CA ARG A 43 -36.85 13.05 15.16
C ARG A 43 -37.31 14.14 16.14
N PRO A 44 -36.44 14.68 17.01
CA PRO A 44 -36.69 15.97 17.63
C PRO A 44 -36.35 17.07 16.62
N ASP A 45 -37.40 17.72 16.12
CA ASP A 45 -37.34 19.02 15.47
C ASP A 45 -36.96 20.05 16.56
N ILE A 46 -35.69 20.49 16.57
CA ILE A 46 -35.23 21.55 17.46
C ILE A 46 -34.49 22.59 16.61
N GLY A 47 -35.15 23.74 16.48
CA GLY A 47 -34.47 25.03 16.57
C GLY A 47 -33.84 25.53 15.28
N ALA A 48 -34.61 26.35 14.56
CA ALA A 48 -34.07 27.36 13.67
C ALA A 48 -33.05 28.24 14.42
N VAL A 49 -31.75 28.01 14.18
CA VAL A 49 -30.69 28.92 14.61
C VAL A 49 -30.34 29.82 13.42
N THR A 50 -30.81 31.05 13.56
CA THR A 50 -30.39 32.30 12.91
C THR A 50 -29.18 32.23 11.98
N ARG A 51 -29.43 32.56 10.70
CA ARG A 51 -28.42 32.94 9.71
C ARG A 51 -27.64 34.16 10.23
N HIS A 52 -26.39 33.97 10.65
CA HIS A 52 -25.46 35.09 10.79
C HIS A 52 -24.84 35.40 9.43
N ALA A 53 -25.38 36.45 8.81
CA ALA A 53 -24.70 37.21 7.78
C ALA A 53 -23.50 37.93 8.44
N SER A 54 -22.29 37.39 8.25
CA SER A 54 -21.04 38.11 8.51
C SER A 54 -20.40 38.50 7.19
N ARG A 55 -20.08 39.78 7.12
CA ARG A 55 -19.76 40.60 5.94
C ARG A 55 -18.45 40.22 5.24
N PRO A 56 -18.28 40.56 3.95
CA PRO A 56 -17.03 40.42 3.23
C PRO A 56 -15.98 41.43 3.71
N ALA A 57 -14.91 40.95 4.35
CA ALA A 57 -13.75 41.77 4.63
C ALA A 57 -12.88 41.85 3.37
N ARG A 58 -13.02 42.96 2.64
CA ARG A 58 -12.03 43.44 1.69
C ARG A 58 -10.81 43.88 2.50
N ILE A 59 -9.69 43.17 2.40
CA ILE A 59 -8.40 43.71 2.83
C ILE A 59 -7.58 44.03 1.58
N ALA A 60 -7.23 45.30 1.52
CA ALA A 60 -6.54 45.97 0.45
C ALA A 60 -5.05 45.62 0.42
N ALA A 61 -4.50 45.86 -0.77
CA ALA A 61 -3.11 45.74 -1.16
C ALA A 61 -2.08 46.34 -0.20
N THR A 62 -0.95 45.65 -0.06
CA THR A 62 0.36 46.28 0.11
C THR A 62 1.31 45.72 -0.94
N LEU A 63 1.57 46.54 -1.95
CA LEU A 63 2.75 46.49 -2.82
C LEU A 63 4.01 46.55 -1.94
N VAL A 64 4.92 45.58 -2.09
CA VAL A 64 6.35 45.80 -1.83
C VAL A 64 7.11 45.33 -3.06
N THR A 65 7.43 46.31 -3.91
CA THR A 65 8.34 46.20 -5.04
C THR A 65 9.75 46.37 -4.52
N THR A 66 10.51 45.28 -4.37
CA THR A 66 11.97 45.36 -4.23
C THR A 66 12.63 45.02 -5.56
N LEU A 67 13.05 46.10 -6.22
CA LEU A 67 14.05 46.14 -7.29
C LEU A 67 15.36 45.53 -6.78
N ILE A 68 15.87 44.49 -7.43
CA ILE A 68 17.31 44.18 -7.42
C ILE A 68 17.75 44.14 -8.88
N VAL A 69 18.37 45.24 -9.29
CA VAL A 69 19.03 45.41 -10.59
C VAL A 69 20.53 45.18 -10.40
N ALA A 70 21.08 44.38 -11.31
CA ALA A 70 22.47 44.31 -11.74
C ALA A 70 23.54 43.79 -10.76
N ALA A 71 24.08 42.60 -11.09
CA ALA A 71 25.49 42.53 -11.47
C ALA A 71 25.74 41.34 -12.41
N CYS A 72 26.38 41.65 -13.53
CA CYS A 72 26.77 40.79 -14.62
C CYS A 72 27.67 39.62 -14.20
N SER A 73 27.48 38.48 -14.86
CA SER A 73 28.56 38.00 -15.72
C SER A 73 27.95 37.31 -16.94
N ALA A 74 27.81 38.08 -18.02
CA ALA A 74 27.89 37.55 -19.36
C ALA A 74 29.30 36.96 -19.51
N GLY A 75 29.44 35.71 -19.08
CA GLY A 75 30.52 34.85 -19.52
C GLY A 75 30.17 34.41 -20.93
N ASP A 76 30.44 35.26 -21.91
CA ASP A 76 30.42 34.88 -23.31
C ASP A 76 31.46 33.75 -23.44
N GLY A 77 31.00 32.50 -23.48
CA GLY A 77 31.80 31.28 -23.54
C GLY A 77 32.62 31.11 -24.82
N ARG A 78 33.21 32.19 -25.34
CA ARG A 78 33.97 32.28 -26.58
C ARG A 78 35.45 32.52 -26.39
N THR A 79 35.93 32.69 -25.16
CA THR A 79 37.36 32.67 -24.86
C THR A 79 37.76 31.25 -24.45
N LEU A 80 38.05 30.42 -25.46
CA LEU A 80 38.82 29.21 -25.24
C LEU A 80 40.25 29.62 -24.84
N PRO A 81 40.86 28.99 -23.83
CA PRO A 81 42.29 29.10 -23.60
C PRO A 81 43.05 28.77 -24.89
N PRO A 82 44.21 29.41 -25.17
CA PRO A 82 45.06 28.97 -26.27
C PRO A 82 45.31 27.46 -26.13
N ALA A 83 45.17 26.74 -27.24
CA ALA A 83 45.42 25.32 -27.30
C ALA A 83 46.77 25.04 -26.64
N ARG A 84 46.75 24.30 -25.52
CA ARG A 84 47.98 23.76 -24.95
C ARG A 84 48.62 22.87 -26.02
N ASP A 85 49.94 22.96 -26.11
CA ASP A 85 50.81 22.20 -27.01
C ASP A 85 50.34 20.75 -27.20
N PRO A 86 50.55 20.15 -28.40
CA PRO A 86 50.06 18.82 -28.71
C PRO A 86 50.51 17.83 -27.63
N LEU A 87 49.53 17.32 -26.87
CA LEU A 87 49.77 16.19 -25.98
C LEU A 87 50.35 15.05 -26.81
N PRO A 88 51.28 14.26 -26.23
CA PRO A 88 51.86 13.11 -26.90
C PRO A 88 50.75 12.23 -27.46
N THR A 89 50.98 11.77 -28.69
CA THR A 89 50.20 10.80 -29.47
C THR A 89 49.42 9.82 -28.59
N PRO A 90 48.11 9.60 -28.83
CA PRO A 90 47.33 8.59 -28.12
C PRO A 90 47.81 7.20 -28.53
N SER A 91 48.90 6.74 -27.93
CA SER A 91 49.21 5.33 -27.81
C SER A 91 48.73 4.94 -26.43
N THR A 92 47.52 4.41 -26.36
CA THR A 92 47.12 3.29 -25.49
C THR A 92 45.61 3.16 -25.66
N SER A 93 45.20 2.24 -26.53
CA SER A 93 43.88 1.62 -26.42
C SER A 93 43.88 0.85 -25.11
N THR A 94 43.53 1.51 -24.01
CA THR A 94 43.11 0.80 -22.81
C THR A 94 41.75 0.22 -23.16
N SER A 95 41.77 -1.01 -23.67
CA SER A 95 40.56 -1.83 -23.72
C SER A 95 40.09 -1.98 -22.28
N THR A 96 39.14 -1.13 -21.88
CA THR A 96 38.31 -1.36 -20.70
C THR A 96 37.64 -2.70 -20.95
N SER A 97 38.19 -3.77 -20.38
CA SER A 97 37.47 -5.02 -20.26
C SER A 97 36.26 -4.71 -19.39
N VAL A 98 35.11 -4.56 -20.02
CA VAL A 98 33.83 -4.61 -19.33
C VAL A 98 33.84 -5.96 -18.64
N ALA A 99 34.04 -5.96 -17.33
CA ALA A 99 33.86 -7.17 -16.55
C ALA A 99 32.41 -7.58 -16.79
N THR A 100 32.21 -8.68 -17.51
CA THR A 100 30.93 -9.36 -17.56
C THR A 100 30.65 -9.80 -16.12
N SER A 101 30.02 -8.92 -15.35
CA SER A 101 29.47 -9.26 -14.05
C SER A 101 28.53 -10.43 -14.32
N LEU A 102 28.82 -11.57 -13.68
CA LEU A 102 27.92 -12.71 -13.73
C LEU A 102 26.52 -12.18 -13.39
N PRO A 103 25.48 -12.45 -14.21
CA PRO A 103 24.15 -11.97 -13.90
C PRO A 103 23.81 -12.43 -12.48
N GLY A 104 23.56 -11.47 -11.59
CA GLY A 104 23.09 -11.75 -10.24
C GLY A 104 21.82 -12.60 -10.28
N PRO A 105 21.42 -13.22 -9.16
CA PRO A 105 20.17 -13.96 -9.11
C PRO A 105 19.03 -13.04 -9.55
N ALA A 106 18.23 -13.51 -10.51
CA ALA A 106 17.02 -12.78 -10.92
C ALA A 106 16.01 -12.78 -9.76
N LEU A 107 15.32 -11.66 -9.57
CA LEU A 107 14.24 -11.53 -8.60
C LEU A 107 13.21 -12.63 -8.84
N ARG A 108 12.82 -13.32 -7.77
CA ARG A 108 11.80 -14.37 -7.75
C ARG A 108 10.79 -14.04 -6.69
N LEU A 109 9.53 -14.33 -6.99
CA LEU A 109 8.40 -14.22 -6.09
C LEU A 109 7.78 -15.60 -5.93
N ASP A 110 7.64 -16.02 -4.69
CA ASP A 110 7.07 -17.29 -4.27
C ASP A 110 5.85 -17.00 -3.38
N ALA A 111 4.80 -17.79 -3.57
CA ALA A 111 3.59 -17.71 -2.78
C ALA A 111 3.10 -19.12 -2.44
N SER A 112 2.53 -19.31 -1.24
CA SER A 112 2.13 -20.64 -0.77
C SER A 112 1.05 -21.29 -1.65
N TRP A 113 0.24 -20.49 -2.33
CA TRP A 113 -0.81 -20.92 -3.26
C TRP A 113 -0.34 -21.09 -4.70
N ALA A 114 0.90 -20.73 -5.04
CA ALA A 114 1.34 -20.76 -6.44
C ALA A 114 1.31 -22.17 -7.06
N THR A 115 1.34 -23.21 -6.22
CA THR A 115 1.34 -24.62 -6.67
C THR A 115 -0.01 -25.07 -7.25
N ASP A 116 -1.12 -24.66 -6.65
CA ASP A 116 -2.47 -25.04 -7.08
C ASP A 116 -3.29 -23.86 -7.65
N GLY A 117 -2.73 -22.65 -7.55
CA GLY A 117 -3.34 -21.41 -8.00
C GLY A 117 -4.53 -20.97 -7.15
N ARG A 118 -4.73 -21.54 -5.95
CA ARG A 118 -5.90 -21.27 -5.10
C ARG A 118 -5.54 -20.43 -3.88
N LEU A 119 -5.94 -19.17 -3.89
CA LEU A 119 -5.86 -18.31 -2.73
C LEU A 119 -6.99 -18.62 -1.76
N PRO A 120 -6.72 -18.80 -0.47
CA PRO A 120 -7.75 -18.82 0.55
C PRO A 120 -8.69 -17.61 0.46
N SER A 121 -10.00 -17.85 0.51
CA SER A 121 -11.03 -16.79 0.46
C SER A 121 -10.91 -15.74 1.57
N ARG A 122 -10.21 -16.05 2.68
CA ARG A 122 -9.91 -15.09 3.77
C ARG A 122 -9.09 -13.87 3.33
N TYR A 123 -8.46 -13.91 2.16
CA TYR A 123 -7.73 -12.77 1.59
C TYR A 123 -8.64 -11.82 0.79
N GLY A 124 -9.86 -12.23 0.46
CA GLY A 124 -10.83 -11.44 -0.29
C GLY A 124 -11.91 -10.79 0.58
N CYS A 125 -12.60 -9.77 0.07
CA CYS A 125 -13.48 -8.88 0.84
C CYS A 125 -14.83 -9.51 1.28
N PRO A 126 -15.46 -9.02 2.39
CA PRO A 126 -14.92 -8.12 3.40
C PRO A 126 -14.00 -8.89 4.36
N THR A 127 -12.90 -8.28 4.81
CA THR A 127 -11.97 -8.97 5.71
C THR A 127 -11.79 -8.27 7.06
N GLU A 128 -11.56 -9.07 8.10
CA GLU A 128 -11.03 -8.67 9.42
C GLU A 128 -9.55 -9.12 9.60
N VAL A 129 -8.88 -9.54 8.52
CA VAL A 129 -7.57 -10.28 8.44
C VAL A 129 -7.12 -10.29 6.96
N ALA A 130 -6.04 -10.84 6.45
CA ALA A 130 -4.63 -10.86 6.80
C ALA A 130 -3.91 -10.65 5.46
N THR A 131 -2.84 -9.87 5.38
CA THR A 131 -2.08 -9.72 4.12
C THR A 131 -1.61 -11.11 3.65
N PRO A 132 -1.77 -11.48 2.37
CA PRO A 132 -1.28 -12.76 1.87
C PRO A 132 0.22 -12.92 2.10
N ALA A 133 0.62 -14.10 2.61
CA ALA A 133 2.05 -14.40 2.77
C ALA A 133 2.73 -14.50 1.41
N LEU A 134 3.74 -13.67 1.19
CA LEU A 134 4.57 -13.64 -0.01
C LEU A 134 6.04 -13.73 0.41
N SER A 135 6.86 -14.42 -0.36
CA SER A 135 8.31 -14.42 -0.15
C SER A 135 9.02 -14.15 -1.46
N TRP A 136 10.13 -13.43 -1.41
CA TRP A 136 10.94 -13.17 -2.60
C TRP A 136 12.41 -13.40 -2.32
N THR A 137 13.14 -13.73 -3.38
CA THR A 137 14.59 -13.97 -3.36
C THR A 137 15.25 -13.36 -4.58
N GLY A 138 16.58 -13.18 -4.55
CA GLY A 138 17.30 -12.60 -5.68
C GLY A 138 17.03 -11.11 -5.88
N VAL A 139 16.83 -10.36 -4.79
CA VAL A 139 16.76 -8.89 -4.84
C VAL A 139 18.09 -8.35 -5.38
N PRO A 140 18.10 -7.58 -6.49
CA PRO A 140 19.33 -7.01 -7.03
C PRO A 140 20.07 -6.15 -6.00
N GLU A 141 21.41 -6.19 -5.98
CA GLU A 141 22.21 -5.42 -5.01
C GLU A 141 22.03 -3.89 -5.13
N SER A 142 21.63 -3.41 -6.31
CA SER A 142 21.33 -1.99 -6.55
C SER A 142 19.92 -1.57 -6.11
N THR A 143 19.17 -2.45 -5.42
CA THR A 143 17.82 -2.14 -4.94
C THR A 143 17.90 -1.22 -3.73
N VAL A 144 17.19 -0.09 -3.81
CA VAL A 144 17.05 0.88 -2.72
C VAL A 144 15.71 0.72 -2.02
N GLU A 145 14.67 0.30 -2.75
CA GLU A 145 13.32 0.12 -2.23
C GLU A 145 12.62 -1.04 -2.97
N LEU A 146 11.75 -1.74 -2.26
CA LEU A 146 10.82 -2.71 -2.84
C LEU A 146 9.38 -2.16 -2.81
N ALA A 147 8.58 -2.55 -3.80
CA ALA A 147 7.14 -2.28 -3.84
C ALA A 147 6.39 -3.53 -4.30
N VAL A 148 5.13 -3.69 -3.86
CA VAL A 148 4.24 -4.77 -4.28
C VAL A 148 2.96 -4.19 -4.86
N VAL A 149 2.67 -4.53 -6.11
CA VAL A 149 1.42 -4.19 -6.79
C VAL A 149 0.47 -5.38 -6.72
N PHE A 150 -0.76 -5.10 -6.30
CA PHE A 150 -1.87 -6.05 -6.25
C PHE A 150 -2.88 -5.66 -7.32
N SER A 151 -3.25 -6.60 -8.19
CA SER A 151 -4.25 -6.37 -9.23
C SER A 151 -5.27 -7.50 -9.32
N THR A 152 -6.50 -7.15 -9.68
CA THR A 152 -7.64 -8.06 -9.83
C THR A 152 -8.22 -7.89 -11.23
N GLY A 153 -8.29 -8.99 -11.98
CA GLY A 153 -8.76 -8.96 -13.36
C GLY A 153 -7.94 -8.04 -14.28
N GLY A 154 -6.67 -7.79 -13.94
CA GLY A 154 -5.79 -6.87 -14.66
C GLY A 154 -5.93 -5.39 -14.28
N ILE A 155 -6.76 -5.06 -13.30
CA ILE A 155 -6.90 -3.70 -12.77
C ILE A 155 -6.10 -3.61 -11.47
N VAL A 156 -5.30 -2.56 -11.29
CA VAL A 156 -4.54 -2.36 -10.06
C VAL A 156 -5.48 -1.92 -8.95
N ASP A 157 -5.52 -2.69 -7.87
CA ASP A 157 -6.38 -2.40 -6.72
C ASP A 157 -5.62 -1.64 -5.64
N HIS A 158 -4.43 -2.15 -5.30
CA HIS A 158 -3.63 -1.67 -4.18
C HIS A 158 -2.15 -1.75 -4.50
N VAL A 159 -1.38 -0.83 -3.90
CA VAL A 159 0.08 -0.85 -3.99
C VAL A 159 0.65 -0.68 -2.59
N LEU A 160 1.59 -1.53 -2.22
CA LEU A 160 2.39 -1.43 -1.00
C LEU A 160 3.78 -0.91 -1.39
N VAL A 161 4.20 0.19 -0.80
CA VAL A 161 5.48 0.87 -1.11
C VAL A 161 6.31 1.04 0.17
N GLY A 162 7.55 1.53 0.07
CA GLY A 162 8.41 1.79 1.23
C GLY A 162 9.01 0.54 1.88
N ILE A 163 9.04 -0.59 1.18
CA ILE A 163 9.58 -1.84 1.72
C ILE A 163 11.11 -1.78 1.62
N GLU A 164 11.80 -1.99 2.73
CA GLU A 164 13.26 -2.08 2.79
C GLU A 164 13.82 -3.17 1.83
N PRO A 165 14.94 -2.93 1.13
CA PRO A 165 15.51 -3.88 0.17
C PRO A 165 16.01 -5.18 0.84
N THR A 166 16.17 -5.17 2.16
CA THR A 166 16.54 -6.34 2.97
C THR A 166 15.35 -7.21 3.37
N ALA A 167 14.11 -6.74 3.18
CA ALA A 167 12.93 -7.55 3.40
C ALA A 167 12.91 -8.75 2.45
N SER A 168 12.43 -9.89 2.94
CA SER A 168 12.37 -11.15 2.16
C SER A 168 10.94 -11.59 1.85
N GLY A 169 9.94 -10.79 2.22
CA GLY A 169 8.55 -11.18 2.08
C GLY A 169 7.57 -10.29 2.83
N LEU A 170 6.28 -10.61 2.65
CA LEU A 170 5.17 -10.22 3.50
C LEU A 170 4.78 -11.41 4.35
N THR A 171 4.68 -11.22 5.66
CA THR A 171 4.11 -12.22 6.56
C THR A 171 2.62 -11.97 6.72
N GLU A 172 1.88 -13.03 7.03
CA GLU A 172 0.46 -12.93 7.30
C GLU A 172 0.22 -11.94 8.47
N ASP A 173 -0.73 -11.02 8.29
CA ASP A 173 -1.13 -9.99 9.27
C ASP A 173 -0.09 -8.91 9.63
N SER A 174 1.03 -8.79 8.92
CA SER A 174 2.00 -7.74 9.23
C SER A 174 2.73 -7.20 8.02
N LEU A 175 2.91 -5.88 7.98
CA LEU A 175 3.71 -5.21 6.98
C LEU A 175 5.18 -5.11 7.43
N PRO A 176 6.15 -5.16 6.50
CA PRO A 176 7.54 -4.81 6.77
C PRO A 176 7.67 -3.39 7.34
N SER A 177 8.75 -3.13 8.09
CA SER A 177 9.05 -1.78 8.58
C SER A 177 9.17 -0.79 7.42
N GLY A 178 8.59 0.40 7.58
CA GLY A 178 8.58 1.45 6.56
C GLY A 178 7.52 1.28 5.47
N ALA A 179 6.92 0.09 5.35
CA ALA A 179 5.94 -0.17 4.31
C ALA A 179 4.58 0.46 4.62
N PHE A 180 3.94 1.02 3.59
CA PHE A 180 2.61 1.62 3.68
C PHE A 180 1.81 1.46 2.39
N TRP A 181 0.48 1.49 2.52
CA TRP A 181 -0.44 1.40 1.38
C TRP A 181 -0.51 2.71 0.61
N TRP A 182 -0.57 2.63 -0.72
CA TRP A 182 -0.81 3.76 -1.61
C TRP A 182 -2.27 3.78 -2.11
N PRO A 183 -2.93 4.95 -2.18
CA PRO A 183 -2.45 6.24 -1.65
C PRO A 183 -2.32 6.20 -0.12
N PRO A 184 -1.40 6.99 0.47
CA PRO A 184 -1.22 7.00 1.92
C PRO A 184 -2.54 7.43 2.58
N SER A 185 -3.13 6.53 3.36
CA SER A 185 -4.29 6.85 4.19
C SER A 185 -3.84 7.09 5.63
N GLU A 186 -4.43 8.07 6.31
CA GLU A 186 -4.10 8.37 7.72
C GLU A 186 -4.56 7.28 8.69
N VAL A 187 -5.42 6.35 8.24
CA VAL A 187 -6.26 5.56 9.16
C VAL A 187 -5.82 4.13 9.37
N ASP A 188 -5.29 3.40 8.39
CA ASP A 188 -5.03 1.96 8.63
C ASP A 188 -3.89 1.36 7.80
N ALA A 189 -2.92 0.75 8.51
CA ALA A 189 -1.95 -0.22 7.95
C ALA A 189 -2.60 -1.59 7.69
N VAL A 190 -3.93 -1.64 7.60
CA VAL A 190 -4.73 -2.85 7.49
C VAL A 190 -4.79 -3.28 6.03
N TRP A 191 -4.76 -4.59 5.81
CA TRP A 191 -4.96 -5.19 4.51
C TRP A 191 -6.31 -4.79 3.90
N PRO A 192 -6.34 -4.20 2.69
CA PRO A 192 -7.59 -3.72 2.09
C PRO A 192 -8.47 -4.84 1.50
N GLY A 193 -7.91 -6.04 1.29
CA GLY A 193 -8.63 -7.17 0.67
C GLY A 193 -8.47 -7.25 -0.85
N LEU A 194 -8.63 -8.46 -1.40
CA LEU A 194 -8.83 -8.67 -2.84
C LEU A 194 -10.32 -8.60 -3.14
N CYS A 195 -10.80 -7.46 -3.62
CA CYS A 195 -12.18 -7.30 -4.08
C CYS A 195 -12.24 -7.27 -5.61
N ALA A 196 -13.33 -7.76 -6.19
CA ALA A 196 -13.69 -7.39 -7.54
C ALA A 196 -14.11 -5.91 -7.61
N ALA A 197 -14.27 -5.38 -8.82
CA ALA A 197 -14.63 -3.98 -9.05
C ALA A 197 -15.98 -3.56 -8.43
N ASP A 198 -16.86 -4.52 -8.12
CA ASP A 198 -18.14 -4.30 -7.45
C ASP A 198 -18.05 -4.33 -5.90
N GLY A 199 -16.85 -4.55 -5.36
CA GLY A 199 -16.56 -4.65 -3.93
C GLY A 199 -16.84 -6.03 -3.32
N ASN A 200 -17.27 -7.01 -4.11
CA ASN A 200 -17.55 -8.36 -3.63
C ASN A 200 -16.35 -9.29 -3.87
N ILE A 201 -16.37 -10.45 -3.20
CA ILE A 201 -15.45 -11.54 -3.49
C ILE A 201 -15.87 -12.23 -4.80
N ASP A 202 -14.92 -12.40 -5.72
CA ASP A 202 -15.13 -13.12 -6.98
C ASP A 202 -14.01 -14.14 -7.18
N GLY A 203 -14.33 -15.43 -7.07
CA GLY A 203 -13.37 -16.52 -7.28
C GLY A 203 -13.06 -16.81 -8.76
N SER A 204 -13.71 -16.12 -9.69
CA SER A 204 -13.55 -16.36 -11.13
C SER A 204 -12.46 -15.49 -11.76
N VAL A 205 -12.07 -14.38 -11.12
CA VAL A 205 -11.05 -13.44 -11.61
C VAL A 205 -9.66 -13.79 -11.11
N ASP A 206 -8.66 -13.53 -11.94
CA ASP A 206 -7.25 -13.69 -11.57
C ASP A 206 -6.79 -12.50 -10.72
N HIS A 207 -6.11 -12.81 -9.62
CA HIS A 207 -5.39 -11.85 -8.80
C HIS A 207 -3.90 -12.00 -9.04
N GLN A 208 -3.23 -10.89 -9.35
CA GLN A 208 -1.81 -10.85 -9.66
C GLN A 208 -1.08 -10.00 -8.62
N PHE A 209 0.08 -10.51 -8.22
CA PHE A 209 0.97 -9.91 -7.24
C PHE A 209 2.30 -9.70 -7.93
N THR A 210 2.74 -8.45 -8.04
CA THR A 210 4.02 -8.12 -8.67
C THR A 210 4.90 -7.40 -7.68
N VAL A 211 6.07 -7.97 -7.38
CA VAL A 211 7.12 -7.29 -6.62
C VAL A 211 8.04 -6.56 -7.59
N TYR A 212 8.34 -5.30 -7.28
CA TYR A 212 9.30 -4.46 -7.98
C TYR A 212 10.49 -4.18 -7.06
N ALA A 213 11.70 -4.31 -7.61
CA ALA A 213 12.94 -3.86 -7.00
C ALA A 213 13.37 -2.56 -7.67
N LEU A 214 13.32 -1.46 -6.93
CA LEU A 214 13.56 -0.10 -7.41
C LEU A 214 15.01 0.31 -7.14
N ASN A 215 15.66 1.00 -8.08
CA ASN A 215 17.04 1.49 -7.90
C ASN A 215 17.14 2.83 -7.17
N GLN A 216 16.01 3.38 -6.76
CA GLN A 216 15.90 4.62 -6.01
C GLN A 216 14.68 4.55 -5.10
N GLN A 217 14.64 5.44 -4.12
CA GLN A 217 13.45 5.63 -3.30
C GLN A 217 12.31 6.20 -4.15
N LEU A 218 11.08 5.78 -3.88
CA LEU A 218 9.90 6.28 -4.57
C LEU A 218 9.61 7.74 -4.18
N GLU A 219 9.62 8.62 -5.18
CA GLU A 219 9.31 10.05 -5.02
C GLU A 219 7.98 10.37 -5.72
N ALA A 220 6.88 9.94 -5.12
CA ALA A 220 5.52 10.25 -5.58
C ALA A 220 4.85 11.25 -4.63
N ALA A 221 4.14 12.24 -5.17
CA ALA A 221 3.29 13.11 -4.36
C ALA A 221 2.07 12.33 -3.86
N ASP A 222 1.57 12.59 -2.66
CA ASP A 222 0.47 11.83 -2.02
C ASP A 222 -0.83 11.75 -2.87
N ASP A 223 -1.02 12.67 -3.81
CA ASP A 223 -2.15 12.73 -4.75
C ASP A 223 -1.88 12.05 -6.10
N THR A 224 -0.75 11.37 -6.26
CA THR A 224 -0.40 10.62 -7.49
C THR A 224 -1.40 9.49 -7.70
N ALA A 225 -2.01 9.47 -8.89
CA ALA A 225 -2.93 8.41 -9.28
C ALA A 225 -2.22 7.05 -9.28
N VAL A 226 -2.92 5.99 -8.84
CA VAL A 226 -2.36 4.64 -8.75
C VAL A 226 -1.79 4.15 -10.09
N THR A 227 -2.43 4.50 -11.21
CA THR A 227 -1.93 4.15 -12.56
C THR A 227 -0.60 4.81 -12.88
N ASP A 228 -0.42 6.07 -12.49
CA ASP A 228 0.82 6.82 -12.72
C ASP A 228 1.92 6.32 -11.80
N LEU A 229 1.58 5.99 -10.54
CA LEU A 229 2.48 5.34 -9.60
C LEU A 229 3.06 4.04 -10.16
N VAL A 230 2.22 3.15 -10.69
CA VAL A 230 2.69 1.88 -11.29
C VAL A 230 3.60 2.14 -12.49
N GLY A 231 3.32 3.19 -13.28
CA GLY A 231 4.23 3.65 -14.34
C GLY A 231 5.61 4.06 -13.79
N LEU A 232 5.66 4.79 -12.67
CA LEU A 232 6.91 5.17 -12.00
C LEU A 232 7.68 3.95 -11.45
N LEU A 233 6.98 3.00 -10.84
CA LEU A 233 7.58 1.75 -10.37
C LEU A 233 8.22 0.99 -11.52
N ALA A 234 7.50 0.81 -12.63
CA ALA A 234 8.01 0.11 -13.81
C ALA A 234 9.21 0.83 -14.45
N LEU A 235 9.24 2.17 -14.42
CA LEU A 235 10.34 2.97 -14.98
C LEU A 235 11.63 2.87 -14.16
N THR A 236 11.51 2.71 -12.84
CA THR A 236 12.63 2.72 -11.87
C THR A 236 13.07 1.32 -11.44
N ALA A 237 12.33 0.29 -11.87
CA ALA A 237 12.62 -1.08 -11.53
C ALA A 237 13.92 -1.60 -12.18
N VAL A 238 14.79 -2.18 -11.36
CA VAL A 238 15.94 -2.99 -11.76
C VAL A 238 15.66 -4.49 -11.69
N GLY A 239 14.50 -4.88 -11.18
CA GLY A 239 13.99 -6.25 -11.20
C GLY A 239 12.49 -6.28 -10.91
N GLN A 240 11.81 -7.29 -11.42
CA GLN A 240 10.41 -7.55 -11.07
C GLN A 240 10.12 -9.05 -11.10
N ALA A 241 9.17 -9.50 -10.29
CA ALA A 241 8.66 -10.87 -10.31
C ALA A 241 7.17 -10.89 -9.99
N THR A 242 6.46 -11.85 -10.58
CA THR A 242 5.00 -11.88 -10.54
C THR A 242 4.48 -13.28 -10.26
N VAL A 243 3.43 -13.37 -9.44
CA VAL A 243 2.63 -14.58 -9.25
C VAL A 243 1.16 -14.26 -9.44
N THR A 244 0.38 -15.27 -9.79
CA THR A 244 -1.07 -15.17 -9.97
C THR A 244 -1.77 -16.25 -9.16
N GLY A 245 -3.00 -16.00 -8.72
CA GLY A 245 -3.91 -17.03 -8.27
C GLY A 245 -5.35 -16.54 -8.26
N ARG A 246 -6.28 -17.43 -7.93
CA ARG A 246 -7.71 -17.14 -7.84
C ARG A 246 -8.23 -17.44 -6.45
N LEU A 247 -9.16 -16.63 -5.97
CA LEU A 247 -9.80 -16.87 -4.68
C LEU A 247 -10.60 -18.17 -4.71
N ASP A 248 -10.39 -19.01 -3.70
CA ASP A 248 -11.09 -20.27 -3.48
C ASP A 248 -12.45 -19.98 -2.81
N VAL A 249 -13.36 -19.42 -3.61
CA VAL A 249 -14.73 -19.13 -3.19
C VAL A 249 -15.58 -20.37 -3.48
N PRO A 250 -16.31 -20.91 -2.48
CA PRO A 250 -17.23 -22.02 -2.72
C PRO A 250 -18.30 -21.59 -3.71
N ALA A 251 -18.63 -22.46 -4.67
CA ALA A 251 -19.69 -22.18 -5.63
C ALA A 251 -21.01 -21.91 -4.88
N THR A 252 -21.61 -20.74 -5.14
CA THR A 252 -22.97 -20.43 -4.68
C THR A 252 -23.92 -21.42 -5.35
N THR A 253 -24.54 -22.28 -4.54
CA THR A 253 -25.49 -23.31 -4.98
C THR A 253 -26.92 -22.76 -5.04
#